data_AF-A0A225VNA7-F1
#
_entry.id   AF-A0A225VNA7-F1
#
_cell.length_a   1.000
_cell.length_b   1.000
_cell.length_c   1.000
_cell.angle_alpha   90.00
_cell.angle_beta   90.00
_cell.angle_gamma   90.00
#
_symmetry.space_group_name_H-M   'P 1'
#
loop_
_entity.id
_entity.type
_entity.pdbx_description
1 polymer ?
#
loop_
_entity_poly.entity_id
_entity_poly.type
_entity_poly.pdbx_seq_one_letter_code
_entity_poly.pdbx_strand_id
1 'polypeptide(L)'
;MYRKEFGVDTFSDMQIIKELSTRSYPEPQIGIILQRLNTYSGYEKLGERLQKKLFHHWIHVHKAAPESFGKLLADPYSFEMLFGLLKVDVRLKTLEGYTLQYAKPLKTNT
;
A
#
# COMPACT_ATOMS: atom_id res chain seq x y z
N MET A 1 13.06 14.91 -13.41
CA MET A 1 12.60 13.89 -12.43
C MET A 1 13.07 12.54 -12.97
N TYR A 2 13.98 11.86 -12.28
CA TYR A 2 14.81 10.75 -12.80
C TYR A 2 14.10 9.77 -13.76
N ARG A 3 12.96 9.16 -13.37
CA ARG A 3 12.24 8.20 -14.23
C ARG A 3 11.59 8.81 -15.48
N LYS A 4 11.33 10.11 -15.50
CA LYS A 4 10.88 10.85 -16.70
C LYS A 4 12.01 10.97 -17.72
N GLU A 5 13.25 10.99 -17.25
CA GLU A 5 14.46 11.21 -18.04
C GLU A 5 15.11 9.88 -18.46
N PHE A 6 15.09 8.88 -17.58
CA PHE A 6 15.78 7.59 -17.77
C PHE A 6 14.83 6.39 -17.90
N GLY A 7 13.51 6.62 -17.97
CA GLY A 7 12.50 5.56 -18.10
C GLY A 7 12.07 4.95 -16.76
N VAL A 8 10.93 4.24 -16.79
CA VAL A 8 10.30 3.69 -15.58
C VAL A 8 10.98 2.43 -15.03
N ASP A 9 11.78 1.76 -15.86
CA ASP A 9 12.43 0.47 -15.54
C ASP A 9 13.81 0.62 -14.92
N THR A 10 14.44 1.80 -15.01
CA THR A 10 15.74 2.08 -14.37
C THR A 10 15.63 2.15 -12.84
N PHE A 11 14.45 2.47 -12.32
CA PHE A 11 14.11 2.35 -10.91
C PHE A 11 12.63 1.98 -10.76
N SER A 12 12.37 0.68 -10.70
CA SER A 12 11.03 0.09 -10.71
C SER A 12 10.23 0.41 -9.45
N ASP A 13 8.91 0.26 -9.54
CA ASP A 13 8.00 0.46 -8.42
C ASP A 13 8.29 -0.50 -7.24
N MET A 14 8.68 -1.74 -7.52
CA MET A 14 9.06 -2.70 -6.47
C MET A 14 10.41 -2.38 -5.85
N GLN A 15 11.36 -1.82 -6.59
CA GLN A 15 12.61 -1.31 -6.01
C GLN A 15 12.30 -0.14 -5.06
N ILE A 16 11.41 0.78 -5.44
CA ILE A 16 10.97 1.86 -4.53
C ILE A 16 10.36 1.26 -3.24
N ILE A 17 9.44 0.31 -3.36
CA ILE A 17 8.81 -0.33 -2.18
C ILE A 17 9.86 -1.03 -1.32
N LYS A 18 10.78 -1.79 -1.93
CA LYS A 18 11.87 -2.49 -1.23
C LYS A 18 12.77 -1.52 -0.48
N GLU A 19 13.19 -0.43 -1.12
CA GLU A 19 14.02 0.61 -0.49
C GLU A 19 13.30 1.34 0.64
N LEU A 20 11.97 1.48 0.57
CA LEU A 20 11.18 2.01 1.69
C LEU A 20 11.06 0.99 2.83
N SER A 21 11.06 -0.30 2.51
CA SER A 21 10.94 -1.41 3.48
C SER A 21 12.21 -1.62 4.30
N THR A 22 13.38 -1.25 3.79
CA THR A 22 14.66 -1.37 4.52
C THR A 22 14.79 -0.41 5.71
N ARG A 23 13.87 0.56 5.85
CA ARG A 23 13.91 1.62 6.89
C ARG A 23 13.15 1.30 8.18
N SER A 24 13.04 0.01 8.54
CA SER A 24 12.53 -0.49 9.84
C SER A 24 11.02 -0.39 10.10
N TYR A 25 10.20 -0.03 9.12
CA TYR A 25 8.74 -0.15 9.24
C TYR A 25 8.28 -1.54 8.80
N PRO A 26 7.32 -2.18 9.49
CA PRO A 26 6.58 -3.29 8.90
C PRO A 26 6.09 -2.86 7.52
N GLU A 27 6.40 -3.65 6.48
CA GLU A 27 6.12 -3.29 5.08
C GLU A 27 4.66 -2.83 4.84
N PRO A 28 3.61 -3.34 5.52
CA PRO A 28 2.25 -2.80 5.42
C PRO A 28 2.12 -1.33 5.81
N GLN A 29 2.92 -0.83 6.76
CA GLN A 29 2.93 0.58 7.15
C GLN A 29 3.45 1.49 6.04
N ILE A 30 4.18 0.96 5.05
CA ILE A 30 4.51 1.71 3.82
C ILE A 30 3.22 2.09 3.07
N GLY A 31 2.17 1.26 3.17
CA GLY A 31 0.86 1.58 2.63
C GLY A 31 0.29 2.91 3.15
N ILE A 32 0.59 3.26 4.40
CA ILE A 32 0.22 4.55 5.02
C ILE A 32 0.99 5.70 4.37
N ILE A 33 2.30 5.53 4.17
CA ILE A 33 3.16 6.54 3.52
C ILE A 33 2.67 6.79 2.10
N LEU A 34 2.37 5.73 1.35
CA LEU A 34 1.87 5.81 -0.02
C LEU A 34 0.45 6.43 -0.07
N GLN A 35 -0.41 6.11 0.91
CA GLN A 35 -1.73 6.74 1.02
C GLN A 35 -1.63 8.26 1.27
N ARG A 36 -0.62 8.72 2.01
CA ARG A 36 -0.33 10.16 2.16
C ARG A 36 0.23 10.74 0.87
N LEU A 37 1.10 10.02 0.16
CA LEU A 37 1.64 10.44 -1.12
C LEU A 37 0.52 10.74 -2.14
N ASN A 38 -0.58 9.98 -2.07
CA ASN A 38 -1.78 10.21 -2.89
C ASN A 38 -2.44 11.58 -2.69
N THR A 39 -2.16 12.27 -1.58
CA THR A 39 -2.76 13.58 -1.27
C THR A 39 -1.91 14.77 -1.69
N TYR A 40 -0.67 14.54 -2.16
CA TYR A 40 0.21 15.60 -2.62
C TYR A 40 0.09 15.81 -4.13
N SER A 41 -0.16 17.07 -4.51
CA SER A 41 -0.23 17.48 -5.91
C SER A 41 1.03 17.11 -6.69
N GLY A 42 0.85 16.39 -7.79
CA GLY A 42 1.94 15.93 -8.65
C GLY A 42 2.48 14.54 -8.32
N TYR A 43 2.04 13.91 -7.23
CA TYR A 43 2.49 12.59 -6.79
C TYR A 43 1.36 11.56 -6.68
N GLU A 44 0.12 11.96 -6.97
CA GLU A 44 -1.07 11.13 -6.75
C GLU A 44 -0.99 9.83 -7.54
N LYS A 45 -0.63 9.92 -8.83
CA LYS A 45 -0.47 8.76 -9.71
C LYS A 45 0.69 7.86 -9.30
N LEU A 46 1.74 8.42 -8.69
CA LEU A 46 2.88 7.64 -8.21
C LEU A 46 2.47 6.86 -6.96
N GLY A 47 1.89 7.55 -5.97
CA GLY A 47 1.42 6.91 -4.76
C GLY A 47 0.40 5.80 -5.05
N GLU A 48 -0.58 6.06 -5.93
CA GLU A 48 -1.62 5.08 -6.26
C GLU A 48 -1.01 3.83 -6.91
N ARG A 49 -0.06 4.03 -7.82
CA ARG A 49 0.62 2.92 -8.52
C ARG A 49 1.46 2.09 -7.56
N LEU A 50 2.26 2.74 -6.70
CA LEU A 50 3.06 2.06 -5.68
C LEU A 50 2.16 1.30 -4.69
N GLN A 51 1.06 1.92 -4.26
CA GLN A 51 0.14 1.32 -3.30
C GLN A 51 -0.55 0.09 -3.89
N LYS A 52 -1.02 0.16 -5.14
CA LYS A 52 -1.56 -1.00 -5.87
C LYS A 52 -0.56 -2.14 -5.99
N LYS A 53 0.72 -1.83 -6.24
CA LYS A 53 1.80 -2.83 -6.33
C LYS A 53 2.07 -3.49 -4.98
N LEU A 54 2.17 -2.69 -3.91
CA LEU A 54 2.29 -3.20 -2.54
C LEU A 54 1.12 -4.13 -2.19
N PHE A 55 -0.12 -3.68 -2.42
CA PHE A 55 -1.30 -4.49 -2.14
C PHE A 55 -1.29 -5.79 -2.95
N HIS A 56 -0.95 -5.74 -4.23
CA HIS A 56 -0.85 -6.93 -5.07
C HIS A 56 0.19 -7.92 -4.51
N HIS A 57 1.34 -7.43 -4.04
CA HIS A 57 2.37 -8.27 -3.42
C HIS A 57 1.82 -8.97 -2.17
N TRP A 58 1.18 -8.23 -1.27
CA TRP A 58 0.60 -8.78 -0.04
C TRP A 58 -0.55 -9.77 -0.28
N ILE A 59 -1.41 -9.50 -1.26
CA ILE A 59 -2.54 -10.37 -1.61
C ILE A 59 -2.05 -11.67 -2.26
N HIS A 60 -1.14 -11.58 -3.24
CA HIS A 60 -0.83 -12.73 -4.10
C HIS A 60 0.46 -13.47 -3.71
N VAL A 61 1.44 -12.79 -3.13
CA VAL A 61 2.70 -13.41 -2.68
C VAL A 61 2.59 -13.80 -1.22
N HIS A 62 2.23 -12.87 -0.34
CA HIS A 62 2.08 -13.16 1.09
C HIS A 62 0.76 -13.86 1.45
N LYS A 63 -0.22 -13.91 0.52
CA LYS A 63 -1.56 -14.50 0.74
C LYS A 63 -2.28 -13.90 1.95
N ALA A 64 -2.03 -12.62 2.24
CA ALA A 64 -2.56 -11.98 3.44
C ALA A 64 -4.02 -11.57 3.23
N ALA A 65 -4.91 -12.07 4.10
CA ALA A 65 -6.28 -11.60 4.19
C ALA A 65 -6.34 -10.16 4.73
N PRO A 66 -7.41 -9.38 4.45
CA PRO A 66 -7.55 -8.02 4.95
C PRO A 66 -7.37 -7.88 6.46
N GLU A 67 -7.86 -8.85 7.24
CA GLU A 67 -7.68 -8.87 8.70
C GLU A 67 -6.20 -8.94 9.11
N SER A 68 -5.43 -9.84 8.49
CA SER A 68 -3.99 -9.99 8.78
C SER A 68 -3.20 -8.75 8.39
N PHE A 69 -3.49 -8.17 7.23
CA PHE A 69 -2.88 -6.93 6.78
C PHE A 69 -3.24 -5.76 7.72
N GLY A 70 -4.51 -5.68 8.13
CA GLY A 70 -5.01 -4.67 9.06
C GLY A 70 -4.35 -4.74 10.44
N LYS A 71 -4.09 -5.94 10.98
CA LYS A 71 -3.33 -6.10 12.23
C LYS A 71 -1.93 -5.47 12.15
N LEU A 72 -1.25 -5.64 11.01
CA LEU A 72 0.08 -5.05 10.78
C LEU A 72 0.05 -3.53 10.58
N LEU A 73 -1.07 -2.98 10.08
CA LEU A 73 -1.32 -1.54 10.02
C LEU A 73 -1.63 -0.93 11.40
N ALA A 74 -2.22 -1.72 12.30
CA ALA A 74 -2.61 -1.27 13.63
C ALA A 74 -1.44 -1.20 14.61
N ASP A 75 -0.44 -2.08 14.46
CA ASP A 75 0.76 -2.19 15.32
C ASP A 75 1.39 -0.81 15.66
N PRO A 76 1.58 -0.46 16.95
CA PRO A 76 1.44 -1.28 18.17
C PRO A 76 0.05 -1.31 18.82
N TYR A 77 -0.97 -0.80 18.14
CA TYR A 77 -2.35 -0.75 18.63
C TYR A 77 -3.14 -2.01 18.24
N SER A 78 -4.28 -2.23 18.88
CA SER A 78 -5.16 -3.36 18.54
C SER A 78 -5.90 -3.10 17.22
N PHE A 79 -6.23 -4.17 16.49
CA PHE A 79 -6.93 -4.08 15.22
C PHE A 79 -8.32 -3.44 15.36
N GLU A 80 -9.01 -3.70 16.47
CA GLU A 80 -10.31 -3.14 16.81
C GLU A 80 -10.25 -1.60 16.88
N MET A 81 -9.10 -1.05 17.31
CA MET A 81 -8.92 0.39 17.35
C MET A 81 -9.03 1.03 15.97
N LEU A 82 -8.68 0.32 14.88
CA LEU A 82 -8.80 0.86 13.52
C LEU A 82 -10.24 1.25 13.17
N PHE A 83 -11.24 0.56 13.71
CA PHE A 83 -12.66 0.86 13.49
C PHE A 83 -13.17 1.99 14.37
N GLY A 84 -12.48 2.28 15.48
CA GLY A 84 -12.72 3.46 16.31
C GLY A 84 -12.05 4.73 15.77
N LEU A 85 -11.19 4.63 14.76
CA LEU A 85 -10.56 5.78 14.12
C LEU A 85 -11.58 6.54 13.26
N LEU A 86 -11.42 7.87 13.18
CA LEU A 86 -12.21 8.69 12.28
C LEU A 86 -12.02 8.20 10.83
N LYS A 87 -13.05 8.31 9.99
CA LYS A 87 -13.00 7.96 8.54
C LYS A 87 -11.87 8.67 7.77
N VAL A 88 -11.30 9.72 8.34
CA VAL A 88 -10.16 10.45 7.77
C VAL A 88 -8.80 9.82 8.10
N ASP A 89 -8.74 8.86 9.02
CA ASP A 89 -7.48 8.19 9.39
C ASP A 89 -6.91 7.42 8.20
N VAL A 90 -5.63 7.70 7.96
CA VAL A 90 -4.88 7.15 6.83
C VAL A 90 -4.75 5.62 6.91
N ARG A 91 -4.73 5.02 8.10
CA ARG A 91 -4.69 3.56 8.29
C ARG A 91 -5.99 2.93 7.82
N LEU A 92 -7.12 3.50 8.20
CA LEU A 92 -8.43 3.01 7.78
C LEU A 92 -8.62 3.12 6.27
N LYS A 93 -8.21 4.26 5.65
CA LYS A 93 -8.21 4.41 4.18
C LYS A 93 -7.28 3.41 3.48
N THR A 94 -6.12 3.12 4.07
CA THR A 94 -5.19 2.13 3.53
C THR A 94 -5.80 0.73 3.57
N LEU A 95 -6.42 0.36 4.69
CA LEU A 95 -7.12 -0.93 4.84
C LEU A 95 -8.32 -1.05 3.91
N GLU A 96 -9.09 0.03 3.73
CA GLU A 96 -10.18 0.08 2.76
C GLU A 96 -9.67 -0.17 1.33
N GLY A 97 -8.64 0.56 0.91
CA GLY A 97 -8.00 0.36 -0.39
C GLY A 97 -7.49 -1.08 -0.60
N TYR A 98 -6.86 -1.65 0.43
CA TYR A 98 -6.41 -3.03 0.41
C TYR A 98 -7.57 -4.01 0.24
N THR A 99 -8.63 -3.84 1.03
CA THR A 99 -9.82 -4.70 1.01
C THR A 99 -10.54 -4.64 -0.33
N LEU A 100 -10.67 -3.45 -0.91
CA LEU A 100 -11.24 -3.27 -2.25
C LEU A 100 -10.40 -3.95 -3.32
N GLN A 101 -9.07 -3.95 -3.20
CA GLN A 101 -8.21 -4.66 -4.13
C GLN A 101 -8.25 -6.19 -3.92
N TYR A 102 -8.32 -6.64 -2.68
CA TYR A 102 -8.46 -8.07 -2.32
C TYR A 102 -9.78 -8.66 -2.85
N ALA A 103 -10.87 -7.90 -2.74
CA ALA A 103 -12.20 -8.32 -3.18
C ALA A 103 -12.38 -8.27 -4.71
N LYS A 104 -11.44 -7.69 -5.47
CA LYS A 104 -11.54 -7.69 -6.93
C LYS A 104 -11.42 -9.13 -7.43
N PRO A 105 -12.39 -9.61 -8.23
CA PRO A 105 -12.28 -10.92 -8.83
C PRO A 105 -10.99 -10.96 -9.66
N LEU A 106 -10.24 -12.07 -9.53
CA LEU A 106 -9.11 -12.35 -10.41
C LEU A 106 -9.66 -12.30 -11.83
N LYS A 107 -9.31 -11.25 -12.60
CA LYS A 107 -9.44 -11.34 -14.05
C LYS A 107 -8.42 -12.38 -14.48
N THR A 108 -8.88 -13.61 -14.63
CA THR A 108 -8.18 -14.63 -15.39
C THR A 108 -8.07 -14.08 -16.81
N ASN A 109 -6.87 -13.65 -17.19
CA ASN A 109 -6.55 -13.50 -18.59
C ASN A 109 -6.58 -14.92 -19.17
N THR A 110 -7.74 -15.28 -19.73
CA THR A 110 -7.93 -16.44 -20.61
C THR A 110 -7.69 -15.99 -22.04
#